data_AF-A2BP37-F1
#
_entry.id   AF-A2BP37-F1
#
_cell.length_a   1.000
_cell.length_b   1.000
_cell.length_c   1.000
_cell.angle_alpha   90.00
_cell.angle_beta   90.00
_cell.angle_gamma   90.00
#
_symmetry.space_group_name_H-M   'P 1'
#
loop_
_entity.id
_entity.type
_entity.pdbx_description
1 polymer ?
#
loop_
_entity_poly.entity_id
_entity_poly.type
_entity_poly.pdbx_seq_one_letter_code
_entity_poly.pdbx_strand_id
1 'polypeptide(L)'
;MEETLASLKMAEIDLINNLEKISSEIPNRIIKLEGFILKENHKEQLEIIIFKGFSSSTTHPIEIDLEKKVIESQYVITKFKLYKAPLLETEDNFIRENQNSVFFLNKKNWI
;
A
#
# COMPACT_ATOMS: atom_id res chain seq x y z
N MET A 1 -26.70 -6.33 0.47
CA MET A 1 -25.71 -5.72 -0.44
C MET A 1 -24.32 -5.91 0.19
N GLU A 2 -23.87 -7.16 0.31
CA GLU A 2 -22.56 -7.53 0.91
C GLU A 2 -21.52 -7.89 -0.17
N GLU A 3 -21.96 -8.15 -1.39
CA GLU A 3 -21.15 -8.68 -2.50
C GLU A 3 -20.12 -7.65 -3.03
N THR A 4 -20.39 -6.35 -2.85
CA THR A 4 -19.51 -5.26 -3.29
C THR A 4 -18.29 -5.06 -2.39
N LEU A 5 -18.42 -5.30 -1.08
CA LEU A 5 -17.34 -5.06 -0.10
C LEU A 5 -16.27 -6.15 -0.15
N ALA A 6 -16.69 -7.41 -0.29
CA ALA A 6 -15.78 -8.54 -0.43
C ALA A 6 -14.96 -8.45 -1.74
N SER A 7 -15.60 -8.05 -2.83
CA SER A 7 -14.96 -7.89 -4.14
C SER A 7 -13.91 -6.78 -4.16
N LEU A 8 -14.19 -5.65 -3.48
CA LEU A 8 -13.23 -4.55 -3.35
C LEU A 8 -12.01 -4.98 -2.54
N LYS A 9 -12.24 -5.65 -1.40
CA LYS A 9 -11.18 -6.15 -0.53
C LYS A 9 -10.27 -7.17 -1.23
N MET A 10 -10.83 -8.04 -2.07
CA MET A 10 -10.05 -8.99 -2.89
C MET A 10 -9.19 -8.28 -3.94
N ALA A 11 -9.73 -7.26 -4.61
CA ALA A 11 -8.98 -6.48 -5.61
C ALA A 11 -7.82 -5.69 -4.97
N GLU A 12 -8.00 -5.19 -3.75
CA GLU A 12 -6.94 -4.48 -3.02
C GLU A 12 -5.86 -5.43 -2.47
N ILE A 13 -6.24 -6.61 -1.98
CA ILE A 13 -5.27 -7.66 -1.59
C ILE A 13 -4.44 -8.08 -2.82
N ASP A 14 -5.08 -8.23 -3.98
CA ASP A 14 -4.38 -8.56 -5.22
C ASP A 14 -3.42 -7.43 -5.65
N LEU A 15 -3.81 -6.16 -5.45
CA LEU A 15 -2.95 -5.01 -5.71
C LEU A 15 -1.65 -5.05 -4.89
N ILE A 16 -1.73 -5.22 -3.56
CA ILE A 16 -0.54 -5.25 -2.69
C ILE A 16 0.37 -6.42 -3.08
N ASN A 17 -0.20 -7.62 -3.25
CA ASN A 17 0.55 -8.81 -3.67
C ASN A 17 1.28 -8.61 -5.01
N ASN A 18 0.64 -7.95 -5.97
CA ASN A 18 1.27 -7.66 -7.26
C ASN A 18 2.39 -6.63 -7.14
N LEU A 19 2.21 -5.59 -6.31
CA LEU A 19 3.25 -4.61 -6.04
C LEU A 19 4.45 -5.23 -5.29
N GLU A 20 4.21 -6.16 -4.38
CA GLU A 20 5.26 -6.95 -3.71
C GLU A 20 6.06 -7.78 -4.72
N LYS A 21 5.40 -8.51 -5.63
CA LYS A 21 6.08 -9.25 -6.70
C LYS A 21 6.98 -8.34 -7.53
N ILE A 22 6.48 -7.19 -7.97
CA ILE A 22 7.26 -6.21 -8.74
C ILE A 22 8.45 -5.68 -7.91
N SER A 23 8.22 -5.36 -6.64
CA SER A 23 9.25 -4.87 -5.72
C SER A 23 10.35 -5.91 -5.46
N SER A 24 10.02 -7.20 -5.48
CA SER A 24 10.99 -8.29 -5.36
C SER A 24 11.95 -8.32 -6.56
N GLU A 25 11.44 -8.03 -7.76
CA GLU A 25 12.24 -7.98 -9.00
C GLU A 25 13.04 -6.68 -9.14
N ILE A 26 12.62 -5.61 -8.48
CA ILE A 26 13.25 -4.28 -8.55
C ILE A 26 13.68 -3.84 -7.13
N PRO A 27 14.72 -4.48 -6.55
CA PRO A 27 15.09 -4.30 -5.15
C PRO A 27 15.75 -2.95 -4.82
N ASN A 28 15.96 -2.10 -5.82
CA ASN A 28 16.49 -0.73 -5.68
C ASN A 28 15.37 0.34 -5.70
N ARG A 29 14.11 -0.08 -5.53
CA ARG A 29 12.93 0.79 -5.48
C ARG A 29 12.09 0.48 -4.27
N ILE A 30 11.48 1.53 -3.74
CA ILE A 30 10.53 1.47 -2.63
C ILE A 30 9.25 2.12 -3.14
N ILE A 31 8.12 1.44 -3.00
CA ILE A 31 6.82 2.07 -3.25
C ILE A 31 6.12 2.30 -1.92
N LYS A 32 5.63 3.52 -1.74
CA LYS A 32 4.90 3.96 -0.57
C LYS A 32 3.48 4.27 -0.99
N LEU A 33 2.52 3.62 -0.35
CA LEU A 33 1.10 3.82 -0.56
C LEU A 33 0.61 4.66 0.60
N GLU A 34 -0.04 5.78 0.30
CA GLU A 34 -0.64 6.66 1.29
C GLU A 34 -2.15 6.68 1.10
N GLY A 35 -2.85 6.65 2.22
CA GLY A 35 -4.29 6.54 2.24
C GLY A 35 -4.86 6.86 3.61
N PHE A 36 -6.05 6.36 3.85
CA PHE A 36 -6.69 6.45 5.14
C PHE A 36 -7.52 5.20 5.44
N ILE A 37 -7.62 4.85 6.72
CA ILE A 37 -8.58 3.89 7.24
C ILE A 37 -9.82 4.66 7.67
N LEU A 38 -10.97 4.29 7.14
CA LEU A 38 -12.28 4.79 7.56
C LEU A 38 -12.71 4.02 8.82
N LYS A 39 -12.78 4.73 9.95
CA LYS A 39 -13.43 4.27 11.18
C LYS A 39 -14.74 5.04 11.36
N GLU A 40 -15.63 4.52 12.21
CA GLU A 40 -17.00 5.03 12.40
C GLU A 40 -17.08 6.56 12.61
N ASN A 41 -16.10 7.16 13.30
CA ASN A 41 -16.11 8.59 13.64
C ASN A 41 -14.85 9.38 13.26
N HIS A 42 -13.84 8.76 12.63
CA HIS A 42 -12.62 9.46 12.24
C HIS A 42 -11.89 8.73 11.11
N LYS A 43 -11.02 9.47 10.41
CA LYS A 43 -10.11 8.93 9.40
C LYS A 43 -8.73 8.85 10.01
N GLU A 44 -8.15 7.66 10.03
CA GLU A 44 -6.74 7.48 10.38
C GLU A 44 -5.91 7.50 9.12
N GLN A 45 -4.75 8.15 9.16
CA GLN A 45 -3.80 8.03 8.06
C GLN A 45 -3.38 6.57 7.92
N LEU A 46 -3.22 6.09 6.69
CA LEU A 46 -2.65 4.80 6.36
C LEU A 46 -1.43 5.01 5.51
N GLU A 47 -0.36 4.31 5.84
CA GLU A 47 0.84 4.29 5.04
C GLU A 47 1.39 2.88 4.98
N ILE A 48 1.55 2.36 3.76
CA ILE A 48 2.11 1.04 3.49
C ILE A 48 3.37 1.24 2.65
N ILE A 49 4.49 0.72 3.13
CA ILE A 49 5.78 0.73 2.44
C ILE A 49 6.02 -0.67 1.90
N ILE A 50 6.31 -0.80 0.61
CA ILE A 50 6.64 -2.06 -0.04
C ILE A 50 8.09 -2.00 -0.55
N PHE A 51 8.90 -2.95 -0.10
CA PHE A 51 10.31 -3.04 -0.41
C PHE A 51 10.78 -4.50 -0.49
N LYS A 52 11.48 -4.86 -1.56
CA LYS A 52 12.06 -6.21 -1.77
C LYS A 52 11.04 -7.35 -1.61
N GLY A 53 9.79 -7.10 -1.98
CA GLY A 53 8.71 -8.09 -1.87
C GLY A 53 8.07 -8.21 -0.50
N PHE A 54 8.34 -7.27 0.41
CA PHE A 54 7.68 -7.19 1.71
C PHE A 54 6.93 -5.87 1.82
N SER A 55 5.68 -5.92 2.27
CA SER A 55 4.90 -4.76 2.68
C SER A 55 4.94 -4.57 4.20
N SER A 56 4.97 -3.31 4.64
CA SER A 56 4.93 -2.92 6.05
C SER A 56 4.04 -1.69 6.22
N SER A 57 3.13 -1.71 7.19
CA SER A 57 2.24 -0.60 7.50
C SER A 57 2.77 0.19 8.69
N THR A 58 2.82 1.52 8.60
CA THR A 58 3.33 2.37 9.69
C THR A 58 2.24 2.84 10.68
N THR A 59 0.97 2.53 10.40
CA THR A 59 -0.17 2.92 11.24
C THR A 59 -0.67 1.73 12.05
N HIS A 60 -0.09 1.60 13.25
CA HIS A 60 -0.36 0.65 14.33
C HIS A 60 -0.11 -0.83 13.98
N PRO A 61 0.32 -1.66 14.96
CA PRO A 61 0.18 -3.09 14.79
C PRO A 61 -1.28 -3.34 14.45
N ILE A 62 -1.53 -4.01 13.34
CA ILE A 62 -2.76 -4.76 13.21
C ILE A 62 -2.74 -5.64 14.46
N GLU A 63 -3.54 -5.31 15.48
CA GLU A 63 -3.95 -6.29 16.46
C GLU A 63 -4.60 -7.39 15.63
N ILE A 64 -3.80 -8.36 15.18
CA ILE A 64 -4.25 -9.66 14.72
C ILE A 64 -4.68 -10.36 16.01
N ASP A 65 -5.70 -9.79 16.63
CA ASP A 65 -6.48 -10.44 17.65
C ASP A 65 -7.29 -11.45 16.85
N LEU A 66 -6.79 -12.68 16.80
CA LEU A 66 -7.37 -13.83 16.09
C LEU A 66 -8.84 -14.11 16.51
N GLU A 67 -9.35 -13.39 17.53
CA GLU A 67 -10.70 -13.50 18.07
C GLU A 67 -11.58 -12.27 17.80
N LYS A 68 -11.02 -11.09 17.52
CA LYS A 68 -11.81 -9.93 17.06
C LYS A 68 -12.07 -10.07 15.57
N LYS A 69 -13.31 -10.45 15.24
CA LYS A 69 -13.92 -10.26 13.91
C LYS A 69 -13.31 -9.03 13.24
N VAL A 70 -12.60 -9.27 12.14
CA VAL A 70 -11.99 -8.27 11.26
C VAL A 70 -13.01 -7.17 11.03
N ILE A 71 -12.97 -6.11 11.85
CA ILE A 71 -13.86 -4.98 11.68
C ILE A 71 -13.59 -4.50 10.26
N GLU A 72 -14.69 -4.30 9.54
CA GLU A 72 -14.84 -3.88 8.15
C GLU A 72 -14.24 -2.48 7.91
N SER A 73 -13.00 -2.29 8.36
CA SER A 73 -12.23 -1.07 8.25
C SER A 73 -11.90 -0.93 6.78
N GLN A 74 -12.73 -0.15 6.08
CA GLN A 74 -12.50 0.23 4.71
C GLN A 74 -11.27 1.11 4.70
N TYR A 75 -10.17 0.64 4.12
CA TYR A 75 -9.06 1.51 3.80
C TYR A 75 -9.21 2.03 2.38
N VAL A 76 -8.68 3.22 2.14
CA VAL A 76 -8.68 3.85 0.83
C VAL A 76 -7.27 4.30 0.56
N ILE A 77 -6.63 3.70 -0.44
CA ILE A 77 -5.34 4.16 -0.95
C ILE A 77 -5.59 5.30 -1.94
N THR A 78 -4.92 6.42 -1.72
CA THR A 78 -5.12 7.64 -2.52
C THR A 78 -3.90 8.05 -3.32
N LYS A 79 -2.71 7.67 -2.87
CA LYS A 79 -1.45 8.05 -3.51
C LYS A 79 -0.48 6.89 -3.47
N PHE A 80 0.29 6.80 -4.54
CA PHE A 80 1.38 5.87 -4.69
C PHE A 80 2.62 6.68 -5.03
N LYS A 81 3.64 6.58 -4.19
CA LYS A 81 4.90 7.30 -4.33
C LYS A 81 6.02 6.29 -4.51
N LEU A 82 6.82 6.47 -5.54
CA LEU A 82 7.96 5.63 -5.83
C LEU A 82 9.24 6.36 -5.44
N TYR A 83 10.11 5.63 -4.76
CA TYR A 83 11.39 6.10 -4.29
C TYR A 83 12.51 5.17 -4.75
N LYS A 84 13.72 5.72 -4.84
CA LYS A 84 14.97 4.96 -4.93
C LYS A 84 15.33 4.43 -3.54
N ALA A 85 15.79 3.18 -3.49
CA ALA A 85 16.29 2.57 -2.27
C ALA A 85 17.82 2.69 -2.17
N PRO A 86 18.39 2.80 -0.95
CA PRO A 86 17.69 2.99 0.33
C PRO A 86 17.06 4.39 0.45
N LEU A 87 16.05 4.55 1.31
CA LEU A 87 15.55 5.89 1.67
C LEU A 87 16.65 6.62 2.44
N LEU A 88 17.33 7.57 1.78
CA LEU A 88 18.23 8.52 2.42
C LEU A 88 17.41 9.72 2.90
N GLU A 89 17.80 10.28 4.03
CA GLU A 89 17.13 11.43 4.68
C GLU A 89 17.18 12.72 3.84
N THR A 90 18.09 12.80 2.86
CA THR A 90 18.19 13.90 1.91
C THR A 90 17.24 13.65 0.72
N GLU A 91 16.42 14.65 0.40
CA GLU A 91 15.20 14.66 -0.44
C GLU A 91 15.25 13.99 -1.84
N ASP A 92 16.38 13.46 -2.29
CA ASP A 92 16.65 13.06 -3.68
C ASP A 92 16.27 11.61 -4.05
N ASN A 93 15.55 10.90 -3.17
CA ASN A 93 15.10 9.54 -3.49
C ASN A 93 13.73 9.49 -4.13
N PHE A 94 12.96 10.59 -4.13
CA PHE A 94 11.66 10.60 -4.78
C PHE A 94 11.81 10.49 -6.31
N ILE A 95 11.17 9.50 -6.89
CA ILE A 95 11.18 9.31 -8.36
C ILE A 95 9.92 9.91 -8.95
N ARG A 96 8.75 9.51 -8.43
CA ARG A 96 7.46 9.97 -8.92
C ARG A 96 6.32 9.60 -8.00
N GLU A 97 5.18 10.26 -8.20
CA GLU A 97 3.91 9.86 -7.62
C GLU A 97 2.84 9.66 -8.69
N ASN A 98 1.86 8.81 -8.40
CA ASN A 98 0.63 8.67 -9.17
C ASN A 98 -0.52 8.31 -8.22
N GLN A 99 -1.74 8.75 -8.54
CA GLN A 99 -2.94 8.35 -7.81
C GLN A 99 -3.52 7.03 -8.35
N ASN A 100 -3.18 6.67 -9.59
CA ASN A 100 -3.67 5.46 -10.23
C ASN A 100 -2.82 4.24 -9.84
N SER A 101 -3.43 3.27 -9.17
CA SER A 101 -2.79 2.02 -8.75
C SER A 101 -2.28 1.18 -9.93
N VAL A 102 -3.04 1.13 -11.02
CA VAL A 102 -2.71 0.38 -12.25
C VAL A 102 -1.44 0.91 -12.89
N PHE A 103 -1.11 2.18 -12.68
CA PHE A 103 0.15 2.77 -13.16
C PHE A 103 1.36 2.01 -12.61
N PHE A 104 1.37 1.67 -11.32
CA PHE A 104 2.47 0.97 -10.67
C PHE A 104 2.40 -0.55 -10.84
N LEU A 105 1.34 -1.11 -11.40
CA LEU A 105 1.32 -2.52 -11.81
C LEU A 105 2.20 -2.79 -13.05
N ASN A 106 2.57 -1.74 -13.79
CA ASN A 106 3.50 -1.85 -14.90
C ASN A 106 4.94 -1.62 -14.43
N LYS A 107 5.77 -2.67 -14.48
CA LYS A 107 7.20 -2.64 -14.11
C LYS A 107 7.98 -1.51 -14.79
N LYS A 108 7.62 -1.12 -16.02
CA LYS A 108 8.30 -0.03 -16.75
C LYS A 108 8.20 1.30 -16.03
N ASN A 109 7.17 1.50 -15.22
CA ASN A 109 6.96 2.74 -14.46
C ASN A 109 7.79 2.80 -13.17
N TRP A 110 8.53 1.73 -12.84
CA TRP A 110 9.42 1.64 -11.69
C TRP A 110 10.89 1.93 -12.04
N ILE A 111 11.26 1.86 -13.32
CA ILE A 111 12.64 2.00 -13.79
C ILE A 111 13.00 3.47 -13.92
#